data_AF-A0A480AEQ3-F1
#
_entry.id   AF-A0A480AEQ3-F1
#
_cell.length_a   1.000
_cell.length_b   1.000
_cell.length_c   1.000
_cell.angle_alpha   90.00
_cell.angle_beta   90.00
_cell.angle_gamma   90.00
#
_symmetry.space_group_name_H-M   'P 1'
#
loop_
_entity.id
_entity.type
_entity.pdbx_description
1 polymer ?
#
loop_
_entity_poly.entity_id
_entity_poly.type
_entity_poly.pdbx_seq_one_letter_code
_entity_poly.pdbx_strand_id
1 'polypeptide(L)'
;MSNIYNTQELIHILAAERQACLKGERLKLELTVSGNPLIDQFVRTEGLQRFAAYQDFKTSIHQYQRENQVSGIIWKDITIKNKNLHYPEIDPELIALESDLQILKLAKNSILEFWYITTAEMDLYLGFSNGKQHQKIAKIDVERITQRTEWATLLKWENPNFLEIILQLGWGQPQEAAYKRGRPLAGSEFIHAVNPGCYPIG
;
A
#
# COMPACT_ATOMS: atom_id res chain seq x y z
N MET A 1 12.60 30.25 0.64
CA MET A 1 13.12 28.97 1.15
C MET A 1 12.13 27.92 0.70
N SER A 2 12.53 27.02 -0.18
CA SER A 2 11.67 25.95 -0.71
C SER A 2 11.37 24.97 0.41
N ASN A 3 10.13 24.97 0.90
CA ASN A 3 9.70 23.99 1.89
C ASN A 3 9.67 22.62 1.21
N ILE A 4 10.50 21.69 1.69
CA ILE A 4 10.47 20.31 1.23
C ILE A 4 9.21 19.66 1.80
N TYR A 5 8.34 19.15 0.93
CA TYR A 5 7.11 18.49 1.32
C TYR A 5 7.41 17.13 1.97
N ASN A 6 6.73 16.84 3.08
CA ASN A 6 6.80 15.55 3.75
C ASN A 6 5.75 14.56 3.19
N THR A 7 5.85 13.29 3.59
CA THR A 7 4.96 12.19 3.16
C THR A 7 3.47 12.53 3.33
N GLN A 8 3.08 13.12 4.45
CA GLN A 8 1.67 13.46 4.72
C GLN A 8 1.17 14.58 3.81
N GLU A 9 2.01 15.57 3.54
CA GLU A 9 1.71 16.67 2.61
C GLU A 9 1.55 16.14 1.18
N LEU A 10 2.43 15.23 0.73
CA LEU A 10 2.30 14.61 -0.58
C LEU A 10 1.01 13.79 -0.72
N ILE A 11 0.64 13.03 0.31
CA ILE A 11 -0.64 12.29 0.33
C ILE A 11 -1.82 13.27 0.26
N HIS A 12 -1.78 14.36 1.01
CA HIS A 12 -2.83 15.37 1.00
C HIS A 12 -2.97 16.03 -0.39
N ILE A 13 -1.85 16.38 -1.01
CA ILE A 13 -1.80 16.95 -2.36
C ILE A 13 -2.41 15.98 -3.39
N LEU A 14 -2.04 14.70 -3.33
CA LEU A 14 -2.58 13.65 -4.21
C LEU A 14 -4.10 13.46 -4.00
N ALA A 15 -4.55 13.43 -2.75
CA ALA A 15 -5.96 13.29 -2.41
C ALA A 15 -6.80 14.50 -2.89
N ALA A 16 -6.29 15.71 -2.71
CA ALA A 16 -6.95 16.94 -3.15
C ALA A 16 -7.08 16.99 -4.68
N GLU A 17 -6.01 16.65 -5.40
CA GLU A 17 -6.03 16.61 -6.87
C GLU A 17 -6.99 15.54 -7.40
N ARG A 18 -7.00 14.35 -6.77
CA ARG A 18 -7.95 13.27 -7.11
C ARG A 18 -9.39 13.73 -6.90
N GLN A 19 -9.68 14.41 -5.80
CA GLN A 19 -11.03 14.90 -5.49
C GLN A 19 -11.47 16.01 -6.46
N ALA A 20 -10.57 16.93 -6.83
CA ALA A 20 -10.82 17.94 -7.84
C ALA A 20 -11.13 17.32 -9.22
N CYS A 21 -10.34 16.31 -9.62
CA CYS A 21 -10.58 15.56 -10.85
C CYS A 21 -11.96 14.87 -10.86
N LEU A 22 -12.40 14.32 -9.72
CA LEU A 22 -13.70 13.64 -9.59
C LEU A 22 -14.89 14.61 -9.58
N LYS A 23 -14.75 15.78 -8.93
CA LYS A 23 -15.83 16.78 -8.82
C LYS A 23 -15.99 17.64 -10.08
N GLY A 24 -15.02 17.59 -11.00
CA GLY A 24 -15.01 18.43 -12.20
C GLY A 24 -14.77 19.92 -11.95
N GLU A 25 -14.76 20.33 -10.69
CA GLU A 25 -14.31 21.62 -10.19
C GLU A 25 -12.82 21.49 -9.90
N ARG A 26 -11.99 22.04 -10.79
CA ARG A 26 -10.58 22.27 -10.44
C ARG A 26 -10.62 23.20 -9.24
N LEU A 27 -10.23 22.68 -8.07
CA LEU A 27 -10.00 23.50 -6.91
C LEU A 27 -9.13 24.68 -7.37
N LYS A 28 -9.66 25.90 -7.25
CA LYS A 28 -8.83 27.08 -7.01
C LYS A 28 -8.16 26.82 -5.66
N LEU A 29 -7.22 25.89 -5.65
CA LEU A 29 -6.28 25.74 -4.58
C LEU A 29 -5.53 27.06 -4.60
N GLU A 30 -5.84 27.92 -3.65
CA GLU A 30 -4.92 28.94 -3.15
C GLU A 30 -3.72 28.21 -2.50
N LEU A 31 -3.09 27.29 -3.25
CA LEU A 31 -1.84 26.67 -2.89
C LEU A 31 -0.79 27.75 -3.08
N THR A 32 -0.29 28.23 -1.95
CA THR A 32 0.97 28.96 -1.88
C THR A 32 1.98 28.24 -2.77
N VAL A 33 2.41 28.92 -3.83
CA VAL A 33 3.36 28.44 -4.84
C VAL A 33 4.50 27.73 -4.13
N SER A 34 4.72 26.46 -4.46
CA SER A 34 5.63 25.56 -3.74
C SER A 34 7.10 25.98 -3.87
N GLY A 35 7.40 26.82 -4.85
CA GLY A 35 8.77 27.18 -5.22
C GLY A 35 9.46 26.07 -6.00
N ASN A 36 8.78 24.94 -6.30
CA ASN A 36 9.25 23.92 -7.22
C ASN A 36 8.53 24.08 -8.57
N PRO A 37 9.23 24.55 -9.62
CA PRO A 37 8.64 24.85 -10.91
C PRO A 37 8.00 23.62 -11.58
N LEU A 38 8.44 22.40 -11.25
CA LEU A 38 7.85 21.18 -11.79
C LEU A 38 6.43 20.96 -11.25
N ILE A 39 6.22 21.04 -9.93
CA ILE A 39 4.90 20.88 -9.32
C ILE A 39 3.98 22.04 -9.75
N ASP A 40 4.52 23.25 -9.78
CA ASP A 40 3.76 24.47 -10.10
C ASP A 40 3.31 24.54 -11.58
N GLN A 41 4.04 23.88 -12.51
CA GLN A 41 3.72 23.88 -13.95
C GLN A 41 2.51 23.00 -14.29
N PHE A 42 2.30 21.88 -13.58
CA PHE A 42 1.16 20.98 -13.83
C PHE A 42 -0.18 21.53 -13.33
N VAL A 43 -0.16 22.59 -12.52
CA VAL A 43 -1.36 23.32 -12.07
C VAL A 43 -2.06 24.06 -13.24
N ARG A 44 -1.48 24.11 -14.46
CA ARG A 44 -1.95 25.05 -15.51
C ARG A 44 -2.55 24.49 -16.82
N THR A 45 -2.53 23.20 -17.13
CA THR A 45 -2.95 22.70 -18.47
C THR A 45 -4.35 22.05 -18.54
N GLU A 46 -5.00 22.08 -19.73
CA GLU A 46 -6.43 21.78 -20.01
C GLU A 46 -6.68 20.44 -20.77
N GLY A 47 -7.82 19.78 -20.53
CA GLY A 47 -8.86 19.73 -21.58
C GLY A 47 -9.24 18.44 -22.34
N LEU A 48 -8.61 17.28 -22.18
CA LEU A 48 -9.13 15.94 -22.64
C LEU A 48 -8.39 14.78 -21.94
N GLN A 49 -7.59 15.19 -20.95
CA GLN A 49 -6.44 14.53 -20.39
C GLN A 49 -6.67 14.26 -18.89
N ARG A 50 -7.90 14.04 -18.41
CA ARG A 50 -8.16 13.98 -16.94
C ARG A 50 -7.43 12.83 -16.24
N PHE A 51 -7.50 11.63 -16.80
CA PHE A 51 -6.78 10.46 -16.27
C PHE A 51 -5.28 10.53 -16.58
N ALA A 52 -4.92 10.97 -17.78
CA ALA A 52 -3.52 11.17 -18.17
C ALA A 52 -2.84 12.20 -17.26
N ALA A 53 -3.47 13.36 -17.04
CA ALA A 53 -2.96 14.43 -16.17
C ALA A 53 -2.83 13.98 -14.72
N TYR A 54 -3.76 13.17 -14.18
CA TYR A 54 -3.58 12.62 -12.82
C TYR A 54 -2.44 11.60 -12.75
N GLN A 55 -2.26 10.75 -13.77
CA GLN A 55 -1.14 9.81 -13.83
C GLN A 55 0.21 10.53 -14.03
N ASP A 56 0.24 11.58 -14.84
CA ASP A 56 1.40 12.44 -15.05
C ASP A 56 1.74 13.18 -13.75
N PHE A 57 0.73 13.71 -13.06
CA PHE A 57 0.88 14.34 -11.74
C PHE A 57 1.44 13.36 -10.71
N LYS A 58 0.86 12.14 -10.62
CA LYS A 58 1.37 11.09 -9.73
C LYS A 58 2.83 10.75 -10.06
N THR A 59 3.19 10.69 -11.34
CA THR A 59 4.57 10.47 -11.78
C THR A 59 5.50 11.61 -11.36
N SER A 60 5.05 12.88 -11.41
CA SER A 60 5.82 14.02 -10.91
C SER A 60 6.01 13.97 -9.40
N ILE A 61 5.00 13.57 -8.62
CA ILE A 61 5.14 13.37 -7.17
C ILE A 61 6.13 12.24 -6.88
N HIS A 62 6.09 11.15 -7.64
CA HIS A 62 7.05 10.05 -7.49
C HIS A 62 8.47 10.48 -7.83
N GLN A 63 8.65 11.33 -8.83
CA GLN A 63 9.95 11.91 -9.15
C GLN A 63 10.43 12.83 -8.03
N TYR A 64 9.54 13.67 -7.49
CA TYR A 64 9.83 14.51 -6.33
C TYR A 64 10.27 13.69 -5.11
N GLN A 65 9.61 12.56 -4.83
CA GLN A 65 10.01 11.65 -3.75
C GLN A 65 11.45 11.16 -3.93
N ARG A 66 11.86 10.80 -5.14
CA ARG A 66 13.24 10.35 -5.42
C ARG A 66 14.25 11.48 -5.28
N GLU A 67 13.95 12.65 -5.82
CA GLU A 67 14.86 13.80 -5.80
C GLU A 67 15.09 14.33 -4.38
N ASN A 68 14.04 14.34 -3.56
CA ASN A 68 14.07 14.91 -2.21
C ASN A 68 14.17 13.83 -1.12
N GLN A 69 14.31 12.55 -1.50
CA GLN A 69 14.39 11.40 -0.59
C GLN A 69 13.21 11.35 0.41
N VAL A 70 12.00 11.67 -0.07
CA VAL A 70 10.79 11.66 0.76
C VAL A 70 10.22 10.25 0.81
N SER A 71 10.28 9.64 1.99
CA SER A 71 9.79 8.28 2.26
C SER A 71 8.32 8.12 1.88
N GLY A 72 7.97 6.97 1.30
CA GLY A 72 6.59 6.54 1.07
C GLY A 72 5.94 5.84 2.27
N ILE A 73 6.67 5.67 3.37
CA ILE A 73 6.20 4.92 4.53
C ILE A 73 5.18 5.72 5.32
N ILE A 74 4.08 5.04 5.62
CA ILE A 74 3.13 5.40 6.67
C ILE A 74 3.20 4.35 7.77
N TRP A 75 3.12 4.80 9.01
CA TRP A 75 3.07 3.91 10.17
C TRP A 75 1.60 3.66 10.53
N LYS A 76 1.24 2.38 10.68
CA LYS A 76 -0.11 1.96 11.02
C LYS A 76 -0.13 1.18 12.32
N ASP A 77 -1.23 1.34 13.05
CA ASP A 77 -1.58 0.53 14.19
C ASP A 77 -2.73 -0.41 13.79
N ILE A 78 -2.56 -1.70 14.05
CA ILE A 78 -3.59 -2.71 13.84
C ILE A 78 -3.86 -3.45 15.14
N THR A 79 -5.15 -3.55 15.49
CA THR A 79 -5.63 -4.34 16.64
C THR A 79 -6.37 -5.57 16.15
N ILE A 80 -5.90 -6.75 16.56
CA ILE A 80 -6.51 -8.05 16.26
C ILE A 80 -6.60 -8.85 17.55
N LYS A 81 -7.79 -9.30 17.93
CA LYS A 81 -8.01 -10.13 19.15
C LYS A 81 -7.27 -9.56 20.39
N ASN A 82 -7.43 -8.26 20.63
CA ASN A 82 -6.81 -7.49 21.72
C ASN A 82 -5.26 -7.42 21.70
N LYS A 83 -4.63 -7.80 20.60
CA LYS A 83 -3.19 -7.60 20.36
C LYS A 83 -2.99 -6.46 19.38
N ASN A 84 -2.03 -5.60 19.68
CA ASN A 84 -1.69 -4.46 18.84
C ASN A 84 -0.35 -4.70 18.14
N LEU A 85 -0.26 -4.27 16.89
CA LEU A 85 1.00 -4.18 16.15
C LEU A 85 1.11 -2.80 15.54
N HIS A 86 2.26 -2.17 15.75
CA HIS A 86 2.68 -0.98 15.05
C HIS A 86 3.65 -1.39 13.94
N TYR A 87 3.34 -1.11 12.68
CA TYR A 87 4.14 -1.57 11.55
C TYR A 87 4.17 -0.56 10.39
N PRO A 88 5.25 -0.56 9.58
CA PRO A 88 5.36 0.29 8.41
C PRO A 88 4.62 -0.31 7.22
N GLU A 89 3.96 0.54 6.44
CA GLU A 89 3.35 0.20 5.14
C GLU A 89 3.62 1.34 4.16
N ILE A 90 3.62 1.06 2.86
CA ILE A 90 3.72 2.11 1.83
C ILE A 90 2.32 2.63 1.52
N ASP A 91 2.15 3.94 1.49
CA ASP A 91 0.87 4.52 1.06
C ASP A 91 0.57 4.12 -0.41
N PRO A 92 -0.65 3.66 -0.74
CA PRO A 92 -1.00 3.22 -2.10
C PRO A 92 -0.81 4.28 -3.19
N GLU A 93 -0.76 5.56 -2.83
CA GLU A 93 -0.56 6.67 -3.77
C GLU A 93 0.93 7.05 -3.93
N LEU A 94 1.82 6.58 -3.05
CA LEU A 94 3.26 6.88 -3.06
C LEU A 94 4.11 5.70 -3.57
N ILE A 95 5.40 5.97 -3.76
CA ILE A 95 6.40 4.95 -4.07
C ILE A 95 7.26 4.60 -2.88
N ALA A 96 7.78 3.37 -2.86
CA ALA A 96 8.82 2.97 -1.92
C ALA A 96 10.20 3.39 -2.45
N LEU A 97 10.96 4.11 -1.63
CA LEU A 97 12.38 4.33 -1.88
C LEU A 97 13.19 3.09 -1.44
N GLU A 98 14.45 2.99 -1.86
CA GLU A 98 15.33 1.89 -1.45
C GLU A 98 15.48 1.83 0.08
N SER A 99 15.59 3.00 0.73
CA SER A 99 15.58 3.11 2.20
C SER A 99 14.30 2.54 2.82
N ASP A 100 13.16 2.76 2.17
CA ASP A 100 11.86 2.28 2.65
C ASP A 100 11.77 0.75 2.54
N LEU A 101 12.27 0.18 1.44
CA LEU A 101 12.31 -1.28 1.25
C LEU A 101 13.11 -1.97 2.35
N GLN A 102 14.21 -1.37 2.81
CA GLN A 102 14.99 -1.93 3.92
C GLN A 102 14.20 -1.92 5.23
N ILE A 103 13.44 -0.84 5.49
CA ILE A 103 12.56 -0.76 6.67
C ILE A 103 11.47 -1.85 6.60
N LEU A 104 10.83 -2.04 5.44
CA LEU A 104 9.82 -3.10 5.25
C LEU A 104 10.41 -4.50 5.42
N LYS A 105 11.62 -4.75 4.90
CA LYS A 105 12.35 -6.03 5.07
C LYS A 105 12.63 -6.32 6.54
N LEU A 106 13.04 -5.31 7.32
CA LEU A 106 13.29 -5.46 8.75
C LEU A 106 11.99 -5.70 9.54
N ALA A 107 10.89 -5.03 9.18
CA ALA A 107 9.59 -5.20 9.83
C ALA A 107 8.89 -6.53 9.51
N LYS A 108 9.29 -7.22 8.44
CA LYS A 108 8.66 -8.48 7.99
C LYS A 108 8.53 -9.51 9.12
N ASN A 109 9.58 -9.72 9.91
CA ASN A 109 9.58 -10.76 10.94
C ASN A 109 8.57 -10.45 12.06
N SER A 110 8.47 -9.20 12.51
CA SER A 110 7.50 -8.83 13.56
C SER A 110 6.06 -8.95 13.06
N ILE A 111 5.81 -8.62 11.79
CA ILE A 111 4.51 -8.81 11.14
C ILE A 111 4.12 -10.30 11.08
N LEU A 112 5.07 -11.17 10.71
CA LEU A 112 4.84 -12.61 10.65
C LEU A 112 4.61 -13.24 12.02
N GLU A 113 5.38 -12.85 13.04
CA GLU A 113 5.17 -13.29 14.41
C GLU A 113 3.77 -12.91 14.90
N PHE A 114 3.36 -11.66 14.67
CA PHE A 114 2.01 -11.19 14.99
C PHE A 114 0.93 -11.97 14.23
N TRP A 115 1.13 -12.23 12.95
CA TRP A 115 0.25 -13.04 12.13
C TRP A 115 0.06 -14.44 12.71
N TYR A 116 1.15 -15.16 13.01
CA TYR A 116 1.06 -16.53 13.54
C TYR A 116 0.35 -16.59 14.90
N ILE A 117 0.57 -15.60 15.76
CA ILE A 117 -0.07 -15.51 17.07
C ILE A 117 -1.58 -15.24 16.92
N THR A 118 -1.97 -14.34 16.03
CA THR A 118 -3.38 -13.89 15.90
C THR A 118 -4.24 -14.85 15.06
N THR A 119 -3.61 -15.62 14.17
CA THR A 119 -4.29 -16.54 13.22
C THR A 119 -4.13 -18.02 13.57
N ALA A 120 -3.60 -18.36 14.74
CA ALA A 120 -3.24 -19.73 15.12
C ALA A 120 -4.36 -20.77 14.93
N GLU A 121 -5.61 -20.37 15.20
CA GLU A 121 -6.83 -21.19 15.14
C GLU A 121 -7.71 -20.87 13.93
N MET A 122 -7.27 -20.03 12.99
CA MET A 122 -8.05 -19.59 11.84
C MET A 122 -7.86 -20.52 10.63
N ASP A 123 -8.87 -20.59 9.77
CA ASP A 123 -8.74 -21.28 8.48
C ASP A 123 -7.97 -20.37 7.50
N LEU A 124 -6.97 -20.95 6.84
CA LEU A 124 -6.07 -20.22 5.95
C LEU A 124 -6.38 -20.51 4.48
N TYR A 125 -6.39 -19.46 3.67
CA TYR A 125 -6.63 -19.53 2.23
C TYR A 125 -5.63 -18.68 1.46
N LEU A 126 -5.18 -19.18 0.32
CA LEU A 126 -4.34 -18.45 -0.63
C LEU A 126 -5.22 -17.87 -1.74
N GLY A 127 -5.13 -16.56 -1.94
CA GLY A 127 -5.83 -15.83 -3.00
C GLY A 127 -5.15 -16.00 -4.36
N PHE A 128 -5.90 -16.51 -5.32
CA PHE A 128 -5.49 -16.67 -6.72
C PHE A 128 -6.45 -15.95 -7.67
N SER A 129 -6.09 -15.89 -8.96
CA SER A 129 -6.96 -15.29 -9.99
C SER A 129 -7.40 -13.84 -9.68
N ASN A 130 -6.50 -13.06 -9.09
CA ASN A 130 -6.73 -11.67 -8.64
C ASN A 130 -7.81 -11.55 -7.55
N GLY A 131 -7.76 -12.41 -6.52
CA GLY A 131 -8.70 -12.39 -5.40
C GLY A 131 -10.04 -13.04 -5.71
N LYS A 132 -10.24 -13.56 -6.93
CA LYS A 132 -11.51 -14.19 -7.32
C LYS A 132 -11.67 -15.61 -6.81
N GLN A 133 -10.56 -16.27 -6.45
CA GLN A 133 -10.56 -17.67 -6.05
C GLN A 133 -9.66 -17.85 -4.84
N HIS A 134 -10.12 -18.65 -3.88
CA HIS A 134 -9.40 -18.93 -2.66
C HIS A 134 -9.21 -20.44 -2.49
N GLN A 135 -7.96 -20.85 -2.36
CA GLN A 135 -7.61 -22.25 -2.09
C GLN A 135 -7.21 -22.40 -0.63
N LYS A 136 -7.80 -23.37 0.09
CA LYS A 136 -7.40 -23.66 1.47
C LYS A 136 -5.95 -24.13 1.50
N ILE A 137 -5.15 -23.60 2.42
CA ILE A 137 -3.73 -23.92 2.58
C ILE A 137 -3.41 -24.29 4.03
N ALA A 138 -2.25 -24.91 4.24
CA ALA A 138 -1.72 -25.19 5.57
C ALA A 138 -0.61 -24.20 5.97
N LYS A 139 -0.25 -24.17 7.25
CA LYS A 139 0.81 -23.29 7.78
C LYS A 139 2.16 -23.48 7.05
N ILE A 140 2.48 -24.71 6.67
CA ILE A 140 3.70 -25.02 5.90
C ILE A 140 3.73 -24.31 4.53
N ASP A 141 2.58 -24.05 3.92
CA ASP A 141 2.52 -23.31 2.65
C ASP A 141 2.79 -21.82 2.87
N VAL A 142 2.33 -21.26 3.98
CA VAL A 142 2.65 -19.89 4.42
C VAL A 142 4.16 -19.73 4.61
N GLU A 143 4.81 -20.71 5.27
CA GLU A 143 6.26 -20.70 5.51
C GLU A 143 7.05 -20.72 4.18
N ARG A 144 6.64 -21.56 3.23
CA ARG A 144 7.26 -21.61 1.89
C ARG A 144 7.14 -20.27 1.14
N ILE A 145 5.97 -19.62 1.21
CA ILE A 145 5.75 -18.31 0.58
C ILE A 145 6.59 -17.23 1.29
N THR A 146 6.68 -17.32 2.61
CA THR A 146 7.48 -16.42 3.43
C THR A 146 8.96 -16.45 3.03
N GLN A 147 9.52 -17.63 2.76
CA GLN A 147 10.94 -17.77 2.39
C GLN A 147 11.30 -17.10 1.05
N ARG A 148 10.35 -16.97 0.12
CA ARG A 148 10.57 -16.40 -1.22
C ARG A 148 10.17 -14.93 -1.35
N THR A 149 9.66 -14.31 -0.28
CA THR A 149 9.16 -12.93 -0.27
C THR A 149 10.08 -12.04 0.55
N GLU A 150 10.03 -10.74 0.33
CA GLU A 150 10.96 -9.77 0.91
C GLU A 150 10.33 -8.91 2.00
N TRP A 151 9.05 -8.58 1.87
CA TRP A 151 8.33 -7.73 2.80
C TRP A 151 6.92 -8.28 3.06
N ALA A 152 6.30 -7.81 4.14
CA ALA A 152 4.96 -8.20 4.54
C ALA A 152 4.13 -6.97 4.93
N THR A 153 2.82 -7.05 4.73
CA THR A 153 1.85 -6.12 5.32
C THR A 153 0.57 -6.87 5.71
N LEU A 154 -0.26 -6.23 6.53
CA LEU A 154 -1.52 -6.77 7.02
C LEU A 154 -2.68 -5.87 6.61
N LEU A 155 -3.79 -6.50 6.23
CA LEU A 155 -5.09 -5.86 6.14
C LEU A 155 -6.06 -6.60 7.06
N LYS A 156 -6.99 -5.85 7.66
CA LYS A 156 -8.06 -6.41 8.49
C LYS A 156 -9.40 -6.02 7.91
N TRP A 157 -10.27 -7.01 7.77
CA TRP A 157 -11.70 -6.80 7.57
C TRP A 157 -12.46 -7.43 8.73
N GLU A 158 -13.23 -6.62 9.44
CA GLU A 158 -13.92 -7.04 10.65
C GLU A 158 -15.35 -6.49 10.65
N ASN A 159 -16.29 -7.37 10.98
CA ASN A 159 -17.65 -7.03 11.34
C ASN A 159 -18.07 -7.90 12.56
N PRO A 160 -19.23 -7.66 13.20
CA PRO A 160 -19.60 -8.34 14.43
C PRO A 160 -19.58 -9.88 14.40
N ASN A 161 -19.72 -10.49 13.22
CA ASN A 161 -19.81 -11.94 13.05
C ASN A 161 -18.65 -12.54 12.25
N PHE A 162 -17.72 -11.72 11.75
CA PHE A 162 -16.69 -12.18 10.84
C PHE A 162 -15.42 -11.36 11.01
N LEU A 163 -14.31 -12.08 11.08
CA LEU A 163 -12.97 -11.52 11.08
C LEU A 163 -12.18 -12.19 9.97
N GLU A 164 -11.65 -11.36 9.08
CA GLU A 164 -10.69 -11.73 8.07
C GLU A 164 -9.44 -10.88 8.23
N ILE A 165 -8.30 -11.55 8.19
CA ILE A 165 -6.99 -10.93 8.25
C ILE A 165 -6.26 -11.37 6.99
N ILE A 166 -5.75 -10.41 6.23
CA ILE A 166 -5.05 -10.67 4.97
C ILE A 166 -3.58 -10.35 5.20
N LEU A 167 -2.73 -11.37 5.10
CA LEU A 167 -1.28 -11.24 5.03
C LEU A 167 -0.88 -11.11 3.56
N GLN A 168 -0.40 -9.94 3.19
CA GLN A 168 0.21 -9.72 1.90
C GLN A 168 1.72 -9.93 2.03
N LEU A 169 2.26 -10.88 1.28
CA LEU A 169 3.69 -11.16 1.20
C LEU A 169 4.19 -10.77 -0.18
N GLY A 170 5.10 -9.82 -0.26
CA GLY A 170 5.56 -9.26 -1.54
C GLY A 170 7.06 -9.31 -1.73
N TRP A 171 7.47 -9.13 -2.99
CA TRP A 171 8.85 -8.99 -3.43
C TRP A 171 8.95 -7.84 -4.44
N GLY A 172 10.12 -7.22 -4.53
CA GLY A 172 10.33 -6.04 -5.36
C GLY A 172 9.54 -4.83 -4.87
N GLN A 173 9.20 -3.92 -5.79
CA GLN A 173 8.54 -2.65 -5.48
C GLN A 173 7.06 -2.82 -5.08
N PRO A 174 6.62 -2.38 -3.88
CA PRO A 174 5.24 -2.49 -3.41
C PRO A 174 4.18 -1.95 -4.38
N GLN A 175 4.44 -0.82 -5.03
CA GLN A 175 3.52 -0.22 -6.01
C GLN A 175 3.29 -1.11 -7.25
N GLU A 176 4.30 -1.88 -7.66
CA GLU A 176 4.23 -2.77 -8.82
C GLU A 176 3.65 -4.13 -8.42
N ALA A 177 3.91 -4.54 -7.18
CA ALA A 177 3.41 -5.76 -6.56
C ALA A 177 1.90 -5.73 -6.34
N ALA A 178 1.33 -4.57 -5.98
CA ALA A 178 -0.11 -4.41 -5.74
C ALA A 178 -0.98 -4.75 -6.96
N TYR A 179 -0.49 -4.45 -8.18
CA TYR A 179 -1.21 -4.72 -9.43
C TYR A 179 -0.62 -5.89 -10.24
N LYS A 180 0.33 -6.64 -9.69
CA LYS A 180 1.07 -7.73 -10.37
C LYS A 180 1.70 -7.31 -11.72
N ARG A 181 1.94 -6.00 -11.92
CA ARG A 181 2.43 -5.44 -13.18
C ARG A 181 3.95 -5.59 -13.34
N GLY A 182 4.67 -5.79 -12.24
CA GLY A 182 6.13 -5.94 -12.25
C GLY A 182 6.64 -7.38 -12.38
N ARG A 183 5.78 -8.38 -12.67
CA ARG A 183 6.24 -9.78 -12.74
C ARG A 183 7.28 -9.96 -13.87
N PRO A 184 8.38 -10.70 -13.63
CA PRO A 184 8.70 -11.47 -12.43
C PRO A 184 9.42 -10.68 -11.32
N LEU A 185 9.85 -9.45 -11.58
CA LEU A 185 10.72 -8.64 -10.71
C LEU A 185 10.00 -8.11 -9.45
N ALA A 186 8.69 -7.90 -9.52
CA ALA A 186 7.86 -7.50 -8.39
C ALA A 186 6.51 -8.23 -8.39
N GLY A 187 6.01 -8.54 -7.21
CA GLY A 187 4.74 -9.25 -7.04
C GLY A 187 4.35 -9.41 -5.58
N SER A 188 3.12 -9.88 -5.36
CA SER A 188 2.63 -10.23 -4.04
C SER A 188 1.71 -11.45 -4.07
N GLU A 189 1.72 -12.18 -2.96
CA GLU A 189 0.79 -13.25 -2.61
C GLU A 189 -0.09 -12.77 -1.45
N PHE A 190 -1.36 -13.16 -1.48
CA PHE A 190 -2.34 -12.78 -0.46
C PHE A 190 -2.83 -14.02 0.27
N ILE A 191 -2.61 -14.07 1.57
CA ILE A 191 -3.03 -15.17 2.44
C ILE A 191 -4.12 -14.63 3.36
N HIS A 192 -5.29 -15.25 3.31
CA HIS A 192 -6.47 -14.86 4.05
C HIS A 192 -6.63 -15.82 5.23
N ALA A 193 -6.74 -15.27 6.43
CA ALA A 193 -7.10 -15.99 7.64
C ALA A 193 -8.51 -15.59 8.04
N VAL A 194 -9.42 -16.56 8.10
CA VAL A 194 -10.83 -16.37 8.49
C VAL A 194 -11.21 -17.24 9.68
N ASN A 195 -12.28 -16.87 10.38
CA ASN A 195 -12.81 -17.71 11.46
C ASN A 195 -13.08 -19.15 10.96
N PRO A 196 -12.88 -20.19 11.79
CA PRO A 196 -13.11 -21.57 11.40
C PRO A 196 -14.47 -21.80 10.74
N GLY A 197 -14.48 -22.47 9.59
CA GLY A 197 -15.69 -22.75 8.82
C GLY A 197 -16.21 -21.58 7.99
N CYS A 198 -15.58 -20.40 8.05
CA CYS A 198 -15.87 -19.29 7.15
C CYS A 198 -15.04 -19.36 5.86
N TYR A 199 -15.41 -18.54 4.88
CA TYR A 199 -14.68 -18.40 3.62
C TYR A 199 -14.25 -16.93 3.43
N PRO A 200 -13.09 -16.65 2.82
CA PRO A 200 -12.64 -15.29 2.52
C PRO A 200 -13.66 -14.52 1.69
N ILE A 201 -13.80 -13.23 1.96
CA ILE A 201 -14.67 -12.34 1.19
C ILE A 201 -13.90 -11.22 0.47
N GLY A 202 -12.61 -11.05 0.80
CA GLY A 202 -11.69 -10.10 0.18
C GLY A 202 -11.20 -10.53 -1.19
#